data_AF-I9AGM1-F1
#
_entry.id   AF-I9AGM1-F1
#
_cell.length_a   1.000
_cell.length_b   1.000
_cell.length_c   1.000
_cell.angle_alpha   90.00
_cell.angle_beta   90.00
_cell.angle_gamma   90.00
#
_symmetry.space_group_name_H-M   'P 1'
#
loop_
_entity.id
_entity.type
_entity.pdbx_description
1 polymer ?
#
loop_
_entity_poly.entity_id
_entity_poly.type
_entity_poly.pdbx_seq_one_letter_code
_entity_poly.pdbx_strand_id
1 'polypeptide(L)'
;MDTLKKEIAVLMQCIDFKEIEKQLQVINKLIVTNYMFELSNGLRIYPIEVEAYFKDAKFNDEFVHGNELQKNNYGRFYVHRTGITKNSKFKGGTRGGIDICLSDDVNAYYGILIRSAKFDDGTIKFGPNNVLKFIVEDKNVDYDTLEKESVLKEAVKDCRDGESKSIIMHSTRVGLSDKQSDDFKNLQLRTIIGPLLSSYAYKEKEKVFRNYIVSDNISKEEAEKISIDILGYCPKSLIESVYQA
;
A
#
# COMPACT_ATOMS: atom_id res chain seq x y z
N MET A 1 -12.01 -7.42 -19.57
CA MET A 1 -11.03 -6.53 -18.90
C MET A 1 -10.92 -6.97 -17.46
N ASP A 2 -9.70 -7.25 -17.01
CA ASP A 2 -9.35 -7.52 -15.61
C ASP A 2 -9.94 -6.44 -14.68
N THR A 3 -10.42 -6.82 -13.50
CA THR A 3 -11.14 -5.92 -12.57
C THR A 3 -10.27 -4.73 -12.20
N LEU A 4 -9.00 -4.97 -11.87
CA LEU A 4 -8.05 -3.91 -11.56
C LEU A 4 -7.81 -2.95 -12.73
N LYS A 5 -7.70 -3.46 -13.96
CA LYS A 5 -7.61 -2.59 -15.14
C LYS A 5 -8.83 -1.70 -15.30
N LYS A 6 -10.04 -2.18 -14.97
CA LYS A 6 -11.25 -1.34 -14.98
C LYS A 6 -11.16 -0.20 -13.98
N GLU A 7 -10.75 -0.49 -12.75
CA GLU A 7 -10.61 0.55 -11.73
C GLU A 7 -9.52 1.58 -12.08
N ILE A 8 -8.43 1.16 -12.74
CA ILE A 8 -7.42 2.08 -13.27
C ILE A 8 -7.97 2.94 -14.41
N ALA A 9 -8.78 2.37 -15.30
CA ALA A 9 -9.43 3.15 -16.35
C ALA A 9 -10.38 4.21 -15.77
N VAL A 10 -11.10 3.89 -14.69
CA VAL A 10 -11.93 4.85 -13.94
C VAL A 10 -11.05 5.95 -13.33
N LEU A 11 -9.93 5.60 -12.67
CA LEU A 11 -8.97 6.57 -12.13
C LEU A 11 -8.51 7.58 -13.17
N MET A 12 -8.27 7.12 -14.40
CA MET A 12 -7.82 7.99 -15.48
C MET A 12 -8.90 8.96 -15.98
N GLN A 13 -10.17 8.67 -15.72
CA GLN A 13 -11.31 9.52 -16.06
C GLN A 13 -11.73 10.48 -14.95
N CYS A 14 -11.38 10.19 -13.69
CA CYS A 14 -11.61 11.10 -12.57
C CYS A 14 -10.94 12.44 -12.84
N ILE A 15 -11.58 13.53 -12.44
CA ILE A 15 -11.05 14.90 -12.63
C ILE A 15 -10.89 15.66 -11.32
N ASP A 16 -11.64 15.27 -10.30
CA ASP A 16 -11.62 15.89 -8.98
C ASP A 16 -10.61 15.21 -8.06
N PHE A 17 -9.93 16.01 -7.25
CA PHE A 17 -8.87 15.54 -6.36
C PHE A 17 -9.36 14.48 -5.35
N LYS A 18 -10.57 14.65 -4.81
CA LYS A 18 -11.17 13.73 -3.84
C LYS A 18 -11.72 12.48 -4.51
N GLU A 19 -12.21 12.60 -5.75
CA GLU A 19 -12.58 11.45 -6.58
C GLU A 19 -11.36 10.57 -6.86
N ILE A 20 -10.24 11.18 -7.26
CA ILE A 20 -8.96 10.50 -7.49
C ILE A 20 -8.48 9.80 -6.22
N GLU A 21 -8.49 10.47 -5.07
CA GLU A 21 -8.13 9.85 -3.78
C GLU A 21 -8.98 8.60 -3.50
N LYS A 22 -10.30 8.69 -3.63
CA LYS A 22 -11.21 7.55 -3.42
C LYS A 22 -10.94 6.42 -4.40
N GLN A 23 -10.67 6.73 -5.66
CA GLN A 23 -10.39 5.70 -6.65
C GLN A 23 -9.05 5.00 -6.39
N LEU A 24 -8.03 5.73 -5.92
CA LEU A 24 -6.78 5.13 -5.44
C LEU A 24 -7.00 4.22 -4.22
N GLN A 25 -7.92 4.57 -3.31
CA GLN A 25 -8.31 3.69 -2.19
C GLN A 25 -8.99 2.40 -2.66
N VAL A 26 -9.87 2.48 -3.66
CA VAL A 26 -10.51 1.31 -4.28
C VAL A 26 -9.46 0.37 -4.88
N ILE A 27 -8.50 0.93 -5.62
CA ILE A 27 -7.42 0.14 -6.22
C ILE A 27 -6.52 -0.48 -5.14
N ASN A 28 -6.11 0.29 -4.13
CA ASN A 28 -5.33 -0.23 -3.01
C ASN A 28 -6.04 -1.39 -2.32
N LYS A 29 -7.36 -1.24 -2.06
CA LYS A 29 -8.21 -2.28 -1.47
C LYS A 29 -8.15 -3.55 -2.31
N LEU A 30 -8.36 -3.47 -3.62
CA LEU A 30 -8.25 -4.63 -4.51
C LEU A 30 -6.88 -5.31 -4.39
N ILE A 31 -5.78 -4.55 -4.37
CA ILE A 31 -4.43 -5.11 -4.23
C ILE A 31 -4.29 -5.93 -2.94
N VAL A 32 -4.80 -5.41 -1.82
CA VAL A 32 -4.67 -6.11 -0.52
C VAL A 32 -5.73 -7.19 -0.29
N THR A 33 -6.81 -7.28 -1.07
CA THR A 33 -7.86 -8.30 -0.88
C THR A 33 -7.96 -9.35 -1.98
N ASN A 34 -7.66 -8.99 -3.22
CA ASN A 34 -7.94 -9.80 -4.41
C ASN A 34 -6.68 -10.18 -5.20
N TYR A 35 -5.60 -9.41 -5.08
CA TYR A 35 -4.37 -9.67 -5.84
C TYR A 35 -3.23 -10.15 -4.95
N MET A 36 -2.28 -10.85 -5.56
CA MET A 36 -1.00 -11.26 -4.99
C MET A 36 0.08 -11.10 -6.07
N PHE A 37 1.34 -11.27 -5.67
CA PHE A 37 2.46 -11.25 -6.59
C PHE A 37 3.18 -12.60 -6.60
N GLU A 38 3.35 -13.19 -7.77
CA GLU A 38 4.00 -14.49 -7.96
C GLU A 38 5.17 -14.37 -8.91
N LEU A 39 6.35 -14.74 -8.42
CA LEU A 39 7.58 -14.84 -9.22
C LEU A 39 7.70 -16.23 -9.84
N SER A 40 8.48 -16.33 -10.91
CA SER A 40 8.72 -17.58 -11.65
C SER A 40 9.36 -18.68 -10.81
N ASN A 41 10.11 -18.31 -9.76
CA ASN A 41 10.69 -19.23 -8.80
C ASN A 41 9.67 -19.79 -7.77
N GLY A 42 8.40 -19.39 -7.88
CA GLY A 42 7.31 -19.85 -7.02
C GLY A 42 7.08 -19.01 -5.77
N LEU A 43 7.92 -17.99 -5.49
CA LEU A 43 7.71 -17.09 -4.35
C LEU A 43 6.41 -16.30 -4.53
N ARG A 44 5.52 -16.41 -3.54
CA ARG A 44 4.26 -15.66 -3.50
C ARG A 44 4.25 -14.62 -2.38
N ILE A 45 3.80 -13.42 -2.73
CA ILE A 45 3.79 -12.24 -1.88
C ILE A 45 2.35 -11.74 -1.81
N TYR A 46 1.80 -11.69 -0.59
CA TYR A 46 0.44 -11.24 -0.34
C TYR A 46 0.49 -9.91 0.43
N PRO A 47 0.28 -8.77 -0.24
CA PRO A 47 0.34 -7.48 0.43
C PRO A 47 -0.76 -7.37 1.49
N ILE A 48 -0.38 -6.88 2.68
CA ILE A 48 -1.29 -6.61 3.80
C ILE A 48 -1.29 -5.13 4.21
N GLU A 49 -0.34 -4.36 3.68
CA GLU A 49 -0.27 -2.92 3.81
C GLU A 49 0.38 -2.36 2.55
N VAL A 50 -0.23 -1.33 1.97
CA VAL A 50 0.25 -0.67 0.74
C VAL A 50 0.08 0.85 0.79
N GLU A 51 0.86 1.57 -0.01
CA GLU A 51 0.70 3.01 -0.23
C GLU A 51 0.66 3.34 -1.73
N ALA A 52 -0.30 4.17 -2.16
CA ALA A 52 -0.40 4.61 -3.54
C ALA A 52 0.43 5.87 -3.81
N TYR A 53 1.11 5.87 -4.96
CA TYR A 53 1.89 6.99 -5.49
C TYR A 53 1.52 7.17 -6.96
N PHE A 54 0.74 8.20 -7.25
CA PHE A 54 0.19 8.45 -8.58
C PHE A 54 0.49 9.87 -9.03
N LYS A 55 1.10 10.01 -10.21
CA LYS A 55 1.40 11.31 -10.80
C LYS A 55 0.94 11.34 -12.25
N ASP A 56 0.02 12.25 -12.52
CA ASP A 56 -0.56 12.56 -13.83
C ASP A 56 -0.82 14.08 -13.93
N ALA A 57 -1.13 14.59 -15.13
CA ALA A 57 -1.37 16.02 -15.35
C ALA A 57 -2.46 16.62 -14.44
N LYS A 58 -3.48 15.83 -14.08
CA LYS A 58 -4.59 16.22 -13.19
C LYS A 58 -4.32 15.98 -11.70
N PHE A 59 -3.27 15.24 -11.35
CA PHE A 59 -2.96 14.86 -9.98
C PHE A 59 -1.44 14.67 -9.84
N ASN A 60 -0.75 15.75 -9.47
CA ASN A 60 0.71 15.79 -9.46
C ASN A 60 1.28 15.49 -8.06
N ASP A 61 1.11 14.26 -7.57
CA ASP A 61 1.65 13.85 -6.28
C ASP A 61 3.19 13.96 -6.25
N GLU A 62 3.67 14.94 -5.50
CA GLU A 62 5.10 15.28 -5.42
C GLU A 62 5.93 14.22 -4.67
N PHE A 63 5.28 13.28 -3.99
CA PHE A 63 5.95 12.19 -3.29
C PHE A 63 6.27 10.99 -4.18
N VAL A 64 5.73 10.96 -5.41
CA VAL A 64 6.07 9.95 -6.42
C VAL A 64 7.55 10.07 -6.78
N HIS A 65 8.26 8.94 -6.83
CA HIS A 65 9.68 8.93 -7.19
C HIS A 65 9.96 9.48 -8.58
N GLY A 66 8.99 9.36 -9.50
CA GLY A 66 9.10 9.87 -10.86
C GLY A 66 10.12 9.09 -11.67
N ASN A 67 10.38 7.83 -11.29
CA ASN A 67 11.31 6.99 -12.03
C ASN A 67 10.66 6.48 -13.31
N GLU A 68 11.44 6.40 -14.39
CA GLU A 68 11.03 5.86 -15.69
C GLU A 68 10.30 4.51 -15.58
N LEU A 69 10.71 3.64 -14.65
CA LEU A 69 10.10 2.33 -14.46
C LEU A 69 8.70 2.37 -13.83
N GLN A 70 8.24 3.50 -13.29
CA GLN A 70 6.88 3.66 -12.80
C GLN A 70 5.86 4.01 -13.91
N LYS A 71 6.32 4.11 -15.17
CA LYS A 71 5.50 4.39 -16.35
C LYS A 71 5.52 3.21 -17.32
N ASN A 72 4.39 2.93 -17.97
CA ASN A 72 4.26 1.86 -18.97
C ASN A 72 4.95 0.55 -18.57
N ASN A 73 4.76 0.15 -17.30
CA ASN A 73 5.43 -1.00 -16.68
C ASN A 73 4.44 -1.83 -15.86
N TYR A 74 3.18 -1.85 -16.28
CA TYR A 74 2.08 -2.49 -15.58
C TYR A 74 2.39 -3.94 -15.21
N GLY A 75 2.07 -4.29 -13.97
CA GLY A 75 2.16 -5.66 -13.44
C GLY A 75 3.58 -6.12 -13.14
N ARG A 76 4.59 -5.24 -13.24
CA ARG A 76 5.98 -5.51 -12.88
C ARG A 76 6.39 -4.72 -11.64
N PHE A 77 7.39 -5.21 -10.92
CA PHE A 77 7.94 -4.45 -9.81
C PHE A 77 8.84 -3.30 -10.28
N TYR A 78 8.90 -2.27 -9.44
CA TYR A 78 9.93 -1.24 -9.47
C TYR A 78 10.61 -1.20 -8.11
N VAL A 79 11.92 -1.44 -8.08
CA VAL A 79 12.72 -1.36 -6.86
C VAL A 79 13.23 0.06 -6.73
N HIS A 80 13.08 0.67 -5.55
CA HIS A 80 13.37 2.08 -5.36
C HIS A 80 14.81 2.46 -5.72
N ARG A 81 14.96 3.50 -6.54
CA ARG A 81 16.26 4.03 -6.99
C ARG A 81 16.52 5.44 -6.44
N THR A 82 17.79 5.84 -6.41
CA THR A 82 18.21 7.17 -5.93
C THR A 82 17.91 8.29 -6.92
N GLY A 83 17.55 7.97 -8.16
CA GLY A 83 17.28 8.92 -9.23
C GLY A 83 16.09 8.50 -10.10
N ILE A 84 15.79 9.32 -11.10
CA ILE A 84 14.59 9.21 -11.94
C ILE A 84 14.76 8.29 -13.16
N THR A 85 15.96 7.81 -13.44
CA THR A 85 16.22 6.94 -14.60
C THR A 85 16.23 5.46 -14.20
N LYS A 86 15.89 4.56 -15.13
CA LYS A 86 15.92 3.11 -14.88
C LYS A 86 17.31 2.57 -14.51
N ASN A 87 18.38 3.29 -14.89
CA ASN A 87 19.77 2.92 -14.60
C ASN A 87 20.31 3.53 -13.29
N SER A 88 19.49 4.33 -12.58
CA SER A 88 19.90 4.94 -11.31
C SER A 88 20.17 3.86 -10.25
N LYS A 89 21.10 4.11 -9.33
CA LYS A 89 21.46 3.13 -8.29
C LYS A 89 20.26 2.78 -7.42
N PHE A 90 20.14 1.52 -7.02
CA PHE A 90 19.14 1.10 -6.03
C PHE A 90 19.37 1.81 -4.69
N LYS A 91 18.28 2.14 -3.97
CA LYS A 91 18.37 2.61 -2.59
C LYS A 91 18.72 1.44 -1.69
N GLY A 92 19.82 1.59 -0.94
CA GLY A 92 20.25 0.61 0.07
C GLY A 92 19.93 1.03 1.50
N GLY A 93 20.39 0.21 2.45
CA GLY A 93 20.28 0.48 3.89
C GLY A 93 18.86 0.29 4.42
N THR A 94 18.26 1.36 4.93
CA THR A 94 16.90 1.40 5.50
C THR A 94 15.89 2.10 4.59
N ARG A 95 16.33 2.55 3.40
CA ARG A 95 15.54 3.36 2.47
C ARG A 95 15.09 2.57 1.23
N GLY A 96 15.26 1.25 1.24
CA GLY A 96 14.76 0.38 0.19
C GLY A 96 13.24 0.25 0.25
N GLY A 97 12.68 -0.13 -0.88
CA GLY A 97 11.25 -0.36 -1.07
C GLY A 97 11.01 -0.93 -2.46
N ILE A 98 9.83 -1.54 -2.63
CA ILE A 98 9.42 -2.14 -3.88
C ILE A 98 7.97 -1.77 -4.15
N ASP A 99 7.72 -1.25 -5.34
CA ASP A 99 6.38 -0.91 -5.81
C ASP A 99 5.92 -1.98 -6.80
N ILE A 100 4.62 -2.26 -6.83
CA ILE A 100 3.98 -2.82 -8.04
C ILE A 100 3.59 -1.65 -8.95
N CYS A 101 4.04 -1.67 -10.20
CA CYS A 101 3.69 -0.67 -11.19
C CYS A 101 2.32 -0.96 -11.80
N LEU A 102 1.47 0.06 -11.86
CA LEU A 102 0.10 -0.03 -12.38
C LEU A 102 -0.18 0.92 -13.56
N SER A 103 0.85 1.59 -14.08
CA SER A 103 0.72 2.44 -15.26
C SER A 103 0.97 1.66 -16.55
N ASP A 104 0.03 1.76 -17.49
CA ASP A 104 0.19 1.43 -18.92
C ASP A 104 0.43 2.70 -19.77
N ASP A 105 0.62 3.86 -19.14
CA ASP A 105 0.75 5.17 -19.81
C ASP A 105 2.19 5.68 -19.76
N VAL A 106 2.65 6.31 -20.84
CA VAL A 106 3.98 6.93 -20.96
C VAL A 106 4.08 8.30 -20.27
N ASN A 107 2.96 8.89 -19.91
CA ASN A 107 2.84 10.21 -19.28
C ASN A 107 2.44 10.14 -17.80
N ALA A 108 1.86 9.02 -17.35
CA ALA A 108 1.46 8.85 -15.96
C ALA A 108 2.39 7.88 -15.21
N TYR A 109 2.83 8.28 -14.02
CA TYR A 109 3.55 7.42 -13.09
C TYR A 109 2.55 6.80 -12.12
N TYR A 110 2.59 5.49 -11.95
CA TYR A 110 1.77 4.84 -10.93
C TYR A 110 2.48 3.63 -10.31
N GLY A 111 2.82 3.77 -9.04
CA GLY A 111 3.35 2.70 -8.20
C GLY A 111 2.53 2.53 -6.93
N ILE A 112 2.37 1.28 -6.49
CA ILE A 112 1.87 0.95 -5.17
C ILE A 112 3.00 0.32 -4.36
N LEU A 113 3.48 1.04 -3.36
CA LEU A 113 4.53 0.58 -2.46
C LEU A 113 4.01 -0.56 -1.60
N ILE A 114 4.72 -1.70 -1.64
CA ILE A 114 4.45 -2.82 -0.74
C ILE A 114 5.10 -2.53 0.59
N ARG A 115 4.26 -2.28 1.58
CA ARG A 115 4.67 -1.78 2.89
C ARG A 115 4.80 -2.88 3.93
N SER A 116 3.87 -3.82 3.90
CA SER A 116 3.94 -5.06 4.67
C SER A 116 3.31 -6.18 3.85
N ALA A 117 3.83 -7.40 4.00
CA ALA A 117 3.33 -8.55 3.26
C ALA A 117 3.40 -9.83 4.10
N LYS A 118 2.44 -10.74 3.85
CA LYS A 118 2.50 -12.15 4.24
C LYS A 118 3.04 -12.95 3.05
N PHE A 119 3.86 -13.96 3.33
CA PHE A 119 4.42 -14.86 2.33
C PHE A 119 3.76 -16.23 2.44
N ASP A 120 3.90 -17.05 1.40
CA ASP A 120 3.31 -18.39 1.33
C ASP A 120 3.75 -19.35 2.43
N ASP A 121 4.96 -19.20 2.95
CA ASP A 121 5.48 -19.93 4.12
C ASP A 121 4.90 -19.44 5.47
N GLY A 122 4.00 -18.45 5.45
CA GLY A 122 3.39 -17.87 6.64
C GLY A 122 4.21 -16.73 7.27
N THR A 123 5.42 -16.43 6.77
CA THR A 123 6.23 -15.31 7.26
C THR A 123 5.50 -14.00 7.01
N ILE A 124 5.57 -13.09 7.98
CA ILE A 124 5.04 -11.73 7.83
C ILE A 124 6.18 -10.73 8.01
N LYS A 125 6.30 -9.79 7.08
CA LYS A 125 7.28 -8.69 7.16
C LYS A 125 6.55 -7.36 7.21
N PHE A 126 6.90 -6.57 8.21
CA PHE A 126 6.40 -5.22 8.40
C PHE A 126 7.46 -4.18 8.04
N GLY A 127 7.09 -3.20 7.21
CA GLY A 127 8.00 -2.15 6.73
C GLY A 127 8.55 -2.44 5.32
N PRO A 128 8.66 -1.41 4.45
CA PRO A 128 8.88 -1.61 3.03
C PRO A 128 10.28 -2.17 2.75
N ASN A 129 11.27 -1.65 3.47
CA ASN A 129 12.65 -2.14 3.42
C ASN A 129 12.77 -3.58 3.92
N ASN A 130 11.98 -3.99 4.92
CA ASN A 130 12.03 -5.34 5.46
C ASN A 130 11.38 -6.35 4.51
N VAL A 131 10.32 -5.95 3.80
CA VAL A 131 9.74 -6.74 2.70
C VAL A 131 10.79 -6.94 1.62
N LEU A 132 11.42 -5.87 1.12
CA LEU A 132 12.44 -5.96 0.07
C LEU A 132 13.63 -6.82 0.50
N LYS A 133 14.17 -6.59 1.70
CA LYS A 133 15.28 -7.38 2.23
C LYS A 133 14.95 -8.85 2.32
N PHE A 134 13.76 -9.20 2.79
CA PHE A 134 13.36 -10.60 2.87
C PHE A 134 13.31 -11.27 1.50
N ILE A 135 12.83 -10.56 0.48
CA ILE A 135 12.79 -11.09 -0.88
C ILE A 135 14.22 -11.27 -1.45
N VAL A 136 15.09 -10.27 -1.26
CA VAL A 136 16.41 -10.27 -1.89
C VAL A 136 17.43 -11.12 -1.13
N GLU A 137 17.45 -11.01 0.20
CA GLU A 137 18.45 -11.64 1.07
C GLU A 137 18.00 -13.04 1.50
N ASP A 138 16.80 -13.17 2.08
CA ASP A 138 16.33 -14.46 2.62
C ASP A 138 15.77 -15.40 1.54
N LYS A 139 15.02 -14.86 0.58
CA LYS A 139 14.47 -15.63 -0.56
C LYS A 139 15.41 -15.69 -1.77
N ASN A 140 16.57 -15.02 -1.68
CA ASN A 140 17.63 -15.03 -2.67
C ASN A 140 17.14 -14.69 -4.09
N VAL A 141 16.29 -13.67 -4.20
CA VAL A 141 15.81 -13.15 -5.50
C VAL A 141 16.58 -11.88 -5.85
N ASP A 142 17.35 -11.91 -6.93
CA ASP A 142 18.09 -10.72 -7.36
C ASP A 142 17.15 -9.62 -7.91
N TYR A 143 17.66 -8.39 -7.94
CA TYR A 143 16.88 -7.23 -8.39
C TYR A 143 16.47 -7.28 -9.86
N ASP A 144 17.26 -7.93 -10.71
CA ASP A 144 16.99 -8.01 -12.15
C ASP A 144 15.81 -8.94 -12.42
N THR A 145 15.75 -10.07 -11.70
CA THR A 145 14.59 -10.97 -11.67
C THR A 145 13.33 -10.23 -11.20
N LEU A 146 13.42 -9.44 -10.13
CA LEU A 146 12.26 -8.70 -9.60
C LEU A 146 11.64 -7.72 -10.61
N GLU A 147 12.45 -6.96 -11.35
CA GLU A 147 11.95 -5.90 -12.23
C GLU A 147 11.55 -6.41 -13.63
N LYS A 148 12.02 -7.58 -14.07
CA LYS A 148 11.71 -8.12 -15.40
C LYS A 148 10.39 -8.86 -15.48
N GLU A 149 10.00 -9.52 -14.39
CA GLU A 149 8.84 -10.41 -14.39
C GLU A 149 7.52 -9.65 -14.25
N SER A 150 6.49 -10.12 -14.96
CA SER A 150 5.12 -9.72 -14.68
C SER A 150 4.59 -10.62 -13.57
N VAL A 151 4.42 -10.05 -12.39
CA VAL A 151 4.20 -10.77 -11.13
C VAL A 151 2.75 -10.69 -10.66
N LEU A 152 1.97 -9.73 -11.16
CA LEU A 152 0.62 -9.45 -10.69
C LEU A 152 -0.36 -10.58 -11.07
N LYS A 153 -1.02 -11.16 -10.06
CA LYS A 153 -1.99 -12.26 -10.21
C LYS A 153 -3.20 -12.06 -9.29
N GLU A 154 -4.36 -12.57 -9.68
CA GLU A 154 -5.48 -12.73 -8.76
C GLU A 154 -5.15 -13.84 -7.74
N ALA A 155 -5.48 -13.62 -6.48
CA ALA A 155 -5.24 -14.54 -5.38
C ALA A 155 -6.37 -15.60 -5.30
N VAL A 156 -6.16 -16.76 -5.93
CA VAL A 156 -7.14 -17.88 -5.90
C VAL A 156 -7.06 -18.70 -4.60
N LYS A 157 -5.84 -18.92 -4.08
CA LYS A 157 -5.57 -19.56 -2.78
C LYS A 157 -4.90 -18.54 -1.88
N ASP A 158 -5.71 -17.71 -1.26
CA ASP A 158 -5.23 -16.58 -0.48
C ASP A 158 -4.83 -17.03 0.94
N CYS A 159 -3.58 -16.79 1.33
CA CYS A 159 -3.12 -17.08 2.68
C CYS A 159 -3.38 -15.93 3.66
N ARG A 160 -3.92 -14.79 3.20
CA ARG A 160 -4.44 -13.75 4.09
C ARG A 160 -5.72 -14.28 4.72
N ASP A 161 -5.75 -14.33 6.05
CA ASP A 161 -6.84 -14.94 6.80
C ASP A 161 -8.18 -14.27 6.43
N GLY A 162 -9.28 -15.04 6.38
CA GLY A 162 -10.58 -14.53 5.93
C GLY A 162 -11.06 -13.31 6.73
N GLU A 163 -10.85 -13.32 8.05
CA GLU A 163 -11.15 -12.20 8.96
C GLU A 163 -10.27 -10.97 8.71
N SER A 164 -9.08 -11.15 8.13
CA SER A 164 -8.23 -10.01 7.76
C SER A 164 -8.82 -9.22 6.59
N LYS A 165 -9.56 -9.86 5.69
CA LYS A 165 -10.16 -9.18 4.54
C LYS A 165 -11.39 -8.33 4.89
N SER A 166 -12.04 -8.58 6.03
CA SER A 166 -13.20 -7.80 6.48
C SER A 166 -12.83 -6.45 7.09
N ILE A 167 -11.62 -6.31 7.64
CA ILE A 167 -11.15 -5.07 8.24
C ILE A 167 -10.22 -4.39 7.25
N ILE A 168 -10.68 -3.31 6.62
CA ILE A 168 -9.90 -2.52 5.66
C ILE A 168 -9.84 -1.10 6.19
N MET A 169 -8.63 -0.60 6.40
CA MET A 169 -8.42 0.71 7.00
C MET A 169 -7.58 1.58 6.07
N HIS A 170 -8.04 2.81 5.85
CA HIS A 170 -7.31 3.82 5.11
C HIS A 170 -6.64 4.82 6.06
N SER A 171 -5.38 5.17 5.77
CA SER A 171 -4.62 6.11 6.58
C SER A 171 -3.70 6.98 5.72
N THR A 172 -3.07 7.98 6.33
CA THR A 172 -2.03 8.78 5.68
C THR A 172 -0.80 7.91 5.43
N ARG A 173 -0.09 8.21 4.34
CA ARG A 173 1.19 7.57 4.03
C ARG A 173 2.25 7.90 5.08
N VAL A 174 3.23 7.02 5.23
CA VAL A 174 4.23 7.09 6.30
C VAL A 174 5.59 7.54 5.77
N GLY A 175 6.23 8.47 6.50
CA GLY A 175 7.60 8.88 6.19
C GLY A 175 7.70 9.85 5.01
N LEU A 176 6.61 10.53 4.67
CA LEU A 176 6.62 11.65 3.75
C LEU A 176 7.39 12.83 4.36
N SER A 177 8.19 13.51 3.55
CA SER A 177 9.05 14.60 4.03
C SER A 177 8.30 15.93 4.08
N ASP A 178 8.71 16.83 4.98
CA ASP A 178 8.12 18.17 5.10
C ASP A 178 8.60 19.16 4.01
N LYS A 179 9.34 18.67 3.01
CA LYS A 179 9.89 19.52 1.93
C LYS A 179 8.95 19.69 0.74
N GLN A 180 7.95 18.83 0.60
CA GLN A 180 6.93 18.89 -0.45
C GLN A 180 5.65 19.56 0.06
N SER A 181 4.73 19.90 -0.84
CA SER A 181 3.42 20.45 -0.47
C SER A 181 2.64 19.54 0.47
N ASP A 182 1.90 20.13 1.41
CA ASP A 182 1.02 19.43 2.33
C ASP A 182 -0.24 18.86 1.63
N ASP A 183 -0.55 19.30 0.40
CA ASP A 183 -1.75 18.92 -0.36
C ASP A 183 -1.92 17.40 -0.49
N PHE A 184 -0.82 16.66 -0.60
CA PHE A 184 -0.83 15.20 -0.78
C PHE A 184 -0.46 14.41 0.49
N LYS A 185 -0.03 15.10 1.55
CA LYS A 185 0.50 14.47 2.77
C LYS A 185 -0.61 13.90 3.65
N ASN A 186 -1.74 14.59 3.69
CA ASN A 186 -2.89 14.25 4.52
C ASN A 186 -3.88 13.31 3.82
N LEU A 187 -3.61 12.93 2.57
CA LEU A 187 -4.46 11.99 1.84
C LEU A 187 -4.34 10.58 2.40
N GLN A 188 -5.48 9.89 2.45
CA GLN A 188 -5.65 8.56 2.99
C GLN A 188 -5.24 7.50 1.96
N LEU A 189 -4.01 7.60 1.44
CA LEU A 189 -3.46 6.76 0.36
C LEU A 189 -2.67 5.54 0.86
N ARG A 190 -2.67 5.27 2.16
CA ARG A 190 -2.20 4.01 2.77
C ARG A 190 -3.40 3.12 3.05
N THR A 191 -3.31 1.84 2.73
CA THR A 191 -4.36 0.86 3.05
C THR A 191 -3.77 -0.33 3.79
N ILE A 192 -4.42 -0.73 4.88
CA ILE A 192 -4.05 -1.88 5.71
C ILE A 192 -5.24 -2.84 5.79
N ILE A 193 -4.97 -4.14 5.78
CA ILE A 193 -5.96 -5.17 6.07
C ILE A 193 -5.67 -5.91 7.37
N GLY A 194 -6.73 -6.35 8.04
CA GLY A 194 -6.66 -7.12 9.28
C GLY A 194 -6.35 -6.26 10.51
N PRO A 195 -6.10 -6.91 11.66
CA PRO A 195 -5.98 -6.22 12.92
C PRO A 195 -4.63 -5.49 13.04
N LEU A 196 -4.58 -4.54 13.96
CA LEU A 196 -3.42 -3.70 14.32
C LEU A 196 -2.80 -4.13 15.67
N LEU A 197 -2.91 -5.42 16.03
CA LEU A 197 -2.47 -5.97 17.32
C LEU A 197 -1.05 -5.54 17.70
N SER A 198 -0.78 -5.39 19.00
CA SER A 198 0.53 -4.96 19.53
C SER A 198 1.73 -5.76 18.99
N SER A 199 1.54 -7.05 18.69
CA SER A 199 2.53 -7.94 18.08
C SER A 199 2.92 -7.56 16.65
N TYR A 200 2.11 -6.79 15.93
CA TYR A 200 2.37 -6.34 14.56
C TYR A 200 3.08 -5.00 14.55
N ALA A 201 4.14 -4.84 13.75
CA ALA A 201 4.96 -3.63 13.78
C ALA A 201 4.45 -2.49 12.86
N TYR A 202 3.12 -2.31 12.78
CA TYR A 202 2.53 -1.19 12.04
C TYR A 202 2.85 0.14 12.72
N LYS A 203 3.18 1.16 11.91
CA LYS A 203 3.35 2.54 12.37
C LYS A 203 2.00 3.24 12.53
N GLU A 204 1.89 4.08 13.56
CA GLU A 204 0.75 4.96 13.82
C GLU A 204 -0.60 4.24 13.97
N LYS A 205 -0.65 3.06 14.60
CA LYS A 205 -1.85 2.22 14.71
C LYS A 205 -3.10 2.93 15.23
N GLU A 206 -2.95 3.70 16.30
CA GLU A 206 -4.07 4.48 16.86
C GLU A 206 -4.61 5.51 15.87
N LYS A 207 -3.74 6.16 15.09
CA LYS A 207 -4.15 7.09 14.03
C LYS A 207 -4.86 6.36 12.88
N VAL A 208 -4.39 5.17 12.50
CA VAL A 208 -5.08 4.31 11.52
C VAL A 208 -6.48 3.96 12.03
N PHE A 209 -6.59 3.50 13.27
CA PHE A 209 -7.86 3.16 13.90
C PHE A 209 -8.79 4.37 14.01
N ARG A 210 -8.28 5.53 14.40
CA ARG A 210 -9.04 6.80 14.42
C ARG A 210 -9.63 7.11 13.05
N ASN A 211 -8.83 7.00 11.99
CA ASN A 211 -9.30 7.30 10.64
C ASN A 211 -10.39 6.32 10.21
N TYR A 212 -10.24 5.04 10.54
CA TYR A 212 -11.24 4.00 10.26
C TYR A 212 -12.59 4.26 10.96
N ILE A 213 -12.60 4.56 12.26
CA ILE A 213 -13.86 4.83 12.97
C ILE A 213 -14.57 6.09 12.45
N VAL A 214 -13.80 7.09 12.04
CA VAL A 214 -14.33 8.34 11.46
C VAL A 214 -14.84 8.12 10.03
N SER A 215 -14.10 7.42 9.18
CA SER A 215 -14.48 7.19 7.77
C SER A 215 -15.75 6.35 7.65
N ASP A 216 -15.89 5.37 8.54
CA ASP A 216 -16.98 4.40 8.48
C ASP A 216 -18.16 4.81 9.37
N ASN A 217 -18.11 6.01 9.97
CA ASN A 217 -19.13 6.56 10.87
C ASN A 217 -19.51 5.58 11.99
N ILE A 218 -18.50 4.93 12.58
CA ILE A 218 -18.69 3.95 13.66
C ILE A 218 -19.18 4.70 14.90
N SER A 219 -20.11 4.14 15.67
CA SER A 219 -20.59 4.76 16.92
C SER A 219 -19.53 4.65 18.02
N LYS A 220 -19.65 5.46 19.08
CA LYS A 220 -18.73 5.39 20.22
C LYS A 220 -18.72 4.00 20.85
N GLU A 221 -19.89 3.42 21.10
CA GLU A 221 -20.04 2.11 21.74
C GLU A 221 -19.44 1.00 20.88
N GLU A 222 -19.65 1.05 19.57
CA GLU A 222 -19.07 0.07 18.65
C GLU A 222 -17.56 0.26 18.51
N ALA A 223 -17.06 1.50 18.48
CA ALA A 223 -15.64 1.79 18.45
C ALA A 223 -14.92 1.22 19.69
N GLU A 224 -15.50 1.37 20.89
CA GLU A 224 -14.97 0.78 22.11
C GLU A 224 -14.88 -0.75 22.02
N LYS A 225 -15.91 -1.39 21.45
CA LYS A 225 -15.95 -2.84 21.28
C LYS A 225 -14.91 -3.34 20.26
N ILE A 226 -14.94 -2.83 19.03
CA ILE A 226 -14.07 -3.32 17.95
C ILE A 226 -12.60 -2.94 18.17
N SER A 227 -12.31 -1.93 19.00
CA SER A 227 -10.93 -1.57 19.32
C SER A 227 -10.17 -2.71 20.00
N ILE A 228 -10.85 -3.54 20.79
CA ILE A 228 -10.24 -4.70 21.45
C ILE A 228 -9.80 -5.71 20.40
N ASP A 229 -10.64 -5.98 19.38
CA ASP A 229 -10.33 -6.93 18.33
C ASP A 229 -9.25 -6.40 17.36
N ILE A 230 -9.30 -5.09 17.05
CA ILE A 230 -8.37 -4.46 16.10
C ILE A 230 -7.03 -4.13 16.77
N LEU A 231 -7.01 -3.46 17.92
CA LEU A 231 -5.78 -2.99 18.56
C LEU A 231 -5.26 -3.94 19.64
N GLY A 232 -6.11 -4.82 20.17
CA GLY A 232 -5.83 -5.62 21.37
C GLY A 232 -6.13 -4.89 22.68
N TYR A 233 -6.65 -3.67 22.62
CA TYR A 233 -7.01 -2.84 23.79
C TYR A 233 -7.98 -1.72 23.39
N CYS A 234 -8.64 -1.11 24.38
CA CYS A 234 -9.52 0.04 24.18
C CYS A 234 -8.80 1.38 24.44
N PRO A 235 -8.52 2.21 23.41
CA PRO A 235 -7.84 3.49 23.55
C PRO A 235 -8.82 4.60 23.98
N LYS A 236 -9.26 4.59 25.24
CA LYS A 236 -10.32 5.50 25.76
C LYS A 236 -10.11 6.97 25.41
N SER A 237 -8.92 7.50 25.65
CA SER A 237 -8.58 8.91 25.36
C SER A 237 -8.75 9.27 23.88
N LEU A 238 -8.35 8.36 22.98
CA LEU A 238 -8.53 8.55 21.53
C LEU A 238 -10.01 8.55 21.16
N ILE A 239 -10.78 7.59 21.66
CA ILE A 239 -12.21 7.48 21.38
C ILE A 239 -12.95 8.73 21.91
N GLU A 240 -12.68 9.14 23.14
CA GLU A 240 -13.21 10.38 23.71
C GLU A 240 -12.91 11.59 22.82
N SER A 241 -11.66 11.72 22.33
CA SER A 241 -11.27 12.83 21.45
C SER A 241 -12.01 12.89 20.11
N VAL A 242 -12.61 11.78 19.66
CA VAL A 242 -13.37 11.72 18.39
C VAL A 242 -14.83 12.10 18.58
N TYR A 243 -15.46 11.68 19.69
CA TYR A 243 -16.91 11.85 19.91
C TYR A 243 -17.28 12.99 20.88
N GLN A 244 -16.31 13.59 21.57
CA GLN A 244 -16.52 14.74 22.46
C GLN A 244 -15.99 16.06 21.88
N ALA A 245 -15.54 16.04 20.62
CA ALA A 245 -15.06 17.22 19.89
C ALA A 245 -16.21 18.08 19.34
#